data_AF-A0A7S2I567-F1
#
_entry.id   AF-A0A7S2I567-F1
#
_cell.length_a   1.000
_cell.length_b   1.000
_cell.length_c   1.000
_cell.angle_alpha   90.00
_cell.angle_beta   90.00
_cell.angle_gamma   90.00
#
_symmetry.space_group_name_H-M   'P 1'
#
loop_
_entity.id
_entity.type
_entity.pdbx_description
1 polymer ?
#
loop_
_entity_poly.entity_id
_entity_poly.type
_entity_poly.pdbx_seq_one_letter_code
_entity_poly.pdbx_strand_id
1 'polypeptide(L)'
;MASQLVQDQKDWNGGGGRYQQAVQKIHEGLNVADTAISQWWTATETAGSSDPTAEHQKNLLMEDADIVAVALESMTVRRDKLLALAKREESYLLRKLKPHYESRDEVRHRMGEQRWKNNPNPKRDYAKLRVEFEQELRAVRKAMEFLEQLDPASALQKAMDLQQQLASGVRSKEGTAASDQRYNGLRPSWEWLEKRVPLEEYPDATEYGWTFTGSWEATEFFEKDLPEGNVKLDWYFTTATVKTSLDHPTKGKTQMFGKKCNPNQYDKILRNPRVHTGKRYQRRPKR
;
A
#
# COMPACT_ATOMS: atom_id res chain seq x y z
N MET A 1 -7.31 -20.03 12.17
CA MET A 1 -8.15 -19.32 13.16
C MET A 1 -9.13 -18.33 12.54
N ALA A 2 -8.74 -17.40 11.65
CA ALA A 2 -9.64 -16.35 11.13
C ALA A 2 -10.99 -16.84 10.55
N SER A 3 -10.98 -17.93 9.77
CA SER A 3 -12.23 -18.47 9.17
C SER A 3 -13.24 -19.00 10.19
N GLN A 4 -12.78 -19.49 11.35
CA GLN A 4 -13.66 -20.10 12.35
C GLN A 4 -14.29 -19.01 13.22
N LEU A 5 -13.52 -17.97 13.54
CA LEU A 5 -14.02 -16.77 14.23
C LEU A 5 -15.12 -16.04 13.43
N VAL A 6 -14.95 -15.91 12.12
CA VAL A 6 -15.99 -15.29 11.26
C VAL A 6 -17.27 -16.12 11.26
N GLN A 7 -17.15 -17.46 11.24
CA GLN A 7 -18.30 -18.36 11.24
C GLN A 7 -19.02 -18.38 12.59
N ASP A 8 -18.28 -18.34 13.70
CA ASP A 8 -18.85 -18.54 15.02
C ASP A 8 -19.30 -17.23 15.69
N GLN A 9 -18.65 -16.11 15.37
CA GLN A 9 -18.87 -14.84 16.10
C GLN A 9 -19.43 -13.70 15.24
N LYS A 10 -19.62 -13.89 13.93
CA LYS A 10 -20.03 -12.82 12.99
C LYS A 10 -19.15 -11.56 13.09
N ASP A 11 -17.92 -11.70 13.58
CA ASP A 11 -16.97 -10.60 13.72
C ASP A 11 -16.25 -10.36 12.38
N TRP A 12 -16.99 -9.82 11.42
CA TRP A 12 -16.50 -9.50 10.08
C TRP A 12 -15.33 -8.49 10.12
N ASN A 13 -15.40 -7.52 11.04
CA ASN A 13 -14.38 -6.49 11.20
C ASN A 13 -13.08 -7.06 11.78
N GLY A 14 -13.16 -7.83 12.87
CA GLY A 14 -11.97 -8.44 13.48
C GLY A 14 -11.35 -9.52 12.60
N GLY A 15 -12.19 -10.29 11.89
CA GLY A 15 -11.74 -11.25 10.89
C GLY A 15 -10.96 -10.60 9.75
N GLY A 16 -11.52 -9.54 9.16
CA GLY A 16 -10.86 -8.77 8.09
C GLY A 16 -9.55 -8.12 8.54
N GLY A 17 -9.55 -7.46 9.71
CA GLY A 17 -8.35 -6.78 10.24
C GLY A 17 -7.19 -7.73 10.53
N ARG A 18 -7.46 -8.92 11.11
CA ARG A 18 -6.42 -9.93 11.34
C ARG A 18 -5.87 -10.50 10.04
N TYR A 19 -6.71 -10.66 9.03
CA TYR A 19 -6.28 -11.14 7.73
C TYR A 19 -5.36 -10.11 7.02
N GLN A 20 -5.73 -8.83 7.08
CA GLN A 20 -4.90 -7.73 6.56
C GLN A 20 -3.52 -7.70 7.24
N GLN A 21 -3.48 -7.79 8.57
CA GLN A 21 -2.22 -7.85 9.32
C GLN A 21 -1.36 -9.04 8.90
N ALA A 22 -1.95 -10.21 8.68
CA ALA A 22 -1.22 -11.39 8.21
C ALA A 22 -0.59 -11.16 6.82
N VAL A 23 -1.36 -10.60 5.87
CA VAL A 23 -0.85 -10.27 4.53
C VAL A 23 0.27 -9.23 4.60
N GLN A 24 0.11 -8.19 5.43
CA GLN A 24 1.14 -7.18 5.63
C GLN A 24 2.44 -7.79 6.18
N LYS A 25 2.34 -8.69 7.15
CA LYS A 25 3.51 -9.40 7.70
C LYS A 25 4.23 -10.26 6.67
N ILE A 26 3.49 -10.87 5.74
CA ILE A 26 4.10 -11.61 4.63
C ILE A 26 4.84 -10.67 3.67
N HIS A 27 4.25 -9.50 3.34
CA HIS A 27 4.95 -8.51 2.51
C HIS A 27 6.24 -8.03 3.18
N GLU A 28 6.19 -7.73 4.48
CA GLU A 28 7.38 -7.39 5.26
C GLU A 28 8.43 -8.51 5.20
N GLY A 29 8.01 -9.77 5.39
CA GLY A 29 8.88 -10.95 5.28
C GLY A 29 9.51 -11.12 3.90
N LEU A 30 8.74 -10.96 2.82
CA LEU A 30 9.24 -11.04 1.44
C LEU A 30 10.28 -9.97 1.13
N ASN A 31 10.14 -8.77 1.70
CA ASN A 31 11.15 -7.71 1.54
C ASN A 31 12.45 -8.02 2.28
N VAL A 32 12.36 -8.65 3.46
CA VAL A 32 13.53 -9.12 4.20
C VAL A 32 14.22 -10.26 3.43
N ALA A 33 13.44 -11.20 2.87
CA ALA A 33 13.97 -12.30 2.05
C ALA A 33 14.71 -11.78 0.81
N ASP A 34 14.13 -10.83 0.08
CA ASP A 34 14.75 -10.16 -1.07
C ASP A 34 16.10 -9.50 -0.71
N THR A 35 16.14 -8.84 0.46
CA THR A 35 17.38 -8.26 1.00
C THR A 35 18.43 -9.33 1.32
N ALA A 36 18.02 -10.44 1.94
CA ALA A 36 18.91 -11.56 2.28
C ALA A 36 19.48 -12.24 1.02
N ILE A 37 18.64 -12.46 0.01
CA ILE A 37 19.04 -13.01 -1.30
C ILE A 37 20.06 -12.08 -1.97
N SER A 38 19.83 -10.77 -1.93
CA SER A 38 20.77 -9.77 -2.47
C SER A 38 22.12 -9.78 -1.74
N GLN A 39 22.13 -9.93 -0.42
CA GLN A 39 23.35 -10.05 0.38
C GLN A 39 24.10 -11.33 0.07
N TRP A 40 23.39 -12.45 -0.03
CA TRP A 40 23.95 -13.75 -0.42
C TRP A 40 24.62 -13.69 -1.79
N TRP A 41 23.97 -13.09 -2.79
CA TRP A 41 24.56 -12.88 -4.11
C TRP A 41 25.87 -12.09 -4.04
N THR A 42 25.89 -11.00 -3.28
CA THR A 42 27.08 -10.14 -3.12
C THR A 42 28.22 -10.88 -2.44
N ALA A 43 27.93 -11.71 -1.43
CA ALA A 43 28.93 -12.53 -0.74
C ALA A 43 29.49 -13.64 -1.64
N THR A 44 28.65 -14.24 -2.49
CA THR A 44 29.05 -15.29 -3.41
C THR A 44 29.93 -14.74 -4.55
N GLU A 45 29.63 -13.53 -5.03
CA GLU A 45 30.45 -12.80 -6.01
C GLU A 45 31.86 -12.48 -5.46
N THR A 46 31.99 -12.15 -4.16
CA THR A 46 33.28 -11.83 -3.55
C THR A 46 34.08 -13.06 -3.10
N ALA A 47 33.43 -14.11 -2.59
CA ALA A 47 34.10 -15.31 -2.08
C ALA A 47 34.51 -16.31 -3.17
N GLY A 48 33.90 -16.22 -4.36
CA GLY A 48 34.09 -17.20 -5.43
C GLY A 48 33.17 -18.41 -5.29
N SER A 49 32.85 -19.05 -6.42
CA SER A 49 31.76 -20.02 -6.60
C SER A 49 31.83 -21.32 -5.76
N SER A 50 32.86 -21.55 -4.93
CA SER A 50 33.13 -22.84 -4.31
C SER A 50 33.01 -22.86 -2.78
N ASP A 51 32.41 -21.84 -2.15
CA ASP A 51 32.19 -21.85 -0.70
C ASP A 51 30.98 -22.75 -0.32
N PRO A 52 31.17 -23.88 0.38
CA PRO A 52 30.07 -24.74 0.82
C PRO A 52 29.08 -24.03 1.75
N THR A 53 29.51 -22.95 2.43
CA THR A 53 28.65 -22.14 3.30
C THR A 53 27.61 -21.38 2.49
N ALA A 54 28.01 -20.86 1.31
CA ALA A 54 27.10 -20.13 0.42
C ALA A 54 26.02 -21.06 -0.14
N GLU A 55 26.38 -22.28 -0.55
CA GLU A 55 25.40 -23.25 -1.05
C GLU A 55 24.41 -23.68 0.06
N HIS A 56 24.88 -23.86 1.29
CA HIS A 56 23.98 -24.16 2.42
C HIS A 56 22.98 -23.03 2.67
N GLN A 57 23.43 -21.77 2.67
CA GLN A 57 22.55 -20.60 2.82
C GLN A 57 21.53 -20.49 1.70
N LYS A 58 21.94 -20.77 0.46
CA LYS A 58 21.04 -20.80 -0.71
C LYS A 58 19.92 -21.82 -0.50
N ASN A 59 20.25 -23.03 -0.06
CA ASN A 59 19.27 -24.09 0.18
C ASN A 59 18.27 -23.68 1.28
N LEU A 60 18.74 -23.06 2.37
CA LEU A 60 17.84 -22.53 3.42
C LEU A 60 16.89 -21.45 2.87
N LEU A 61 17.39 -20.52 2.06
CA LEU A 61 16.56 -19.48 1.43
C LEU A 61 15.53 -20.08 0.46
N MET A 62 15.88 -21.16 -0.24
CA MET A 62 14.95 -21.88 -1.11
C MET A 62 13.85 -22.59 -0.31
N GLU A 63 14.20 -23.27 0.78
CA GLU A 63 13.23 -23.91 1.68
C GLU A 63 12.26 -22.87 2.28
N ASP A 64 12.78 -21.73 2.74
CA ASP A 64 11.95 -20.64 3.26
C ASP A 64 11.00 -20.07 2.19
N ALA A 65 11.49 -19.91 0.95
CA ALA A 65 10.66 -19.44 -0.16
C ALA A 65 9.50 -20.40 -0.47
N ASP A 66 9.76 -21.72 -0.46
CA ASP A 66 8.73 -22.75 -0.64
C ASP A 66 7.67 -22.70 0.47
N ILE A 67 8.09 -22.55 1.73
CA ILE A 67 7.17 -22.41 2.87
C ILE A 67 6.27 -21.18 2.70
N VAL A 68 6.84 -20.05 2.28
CA VAL A 68 6.10 -18.80 2.05
C VAL A 68 5.12 -18.95 0.89
N ALA A 69 5.52 -19.59 -0.21
CA ALA A 69 4.64 -19.84 -1.36
C ALA A 69 3.42 -20.69 -0.95
N VAL A 70 3.64 -21.81 -0.25
CA VAL A 70 2.55 -22.68 0.25
C VAL A 70 1.62 -21.92 1.20
N ALA A 71 2.18 -21.07 2.08
CA ALA A 71 1.38 -20.24 2.98
C ALA A 71 0.51 -19.23 2.20
N LEU A 72 1.06 -18.59 1.16
CA LEU A 72 0.36 -17.62 0.31
C LEU A 72 -0.75 -18.26 -0.54
N GLU A 73 -0.53 -19.46 -1.06
CA GLU A 73 -1.57 -20.24 -1.74
C GLU A 73 -2.73 -20.57 -0.79
N SER A 74 -2.41 -21.09 0.39
CA SER A 74 -3.39 -21.41 1.43
C SER A 74 -4.18 -20.18 1.87
N MET A 75 -3.52 -19.03 1.97
CA MET A 75 -4.16 -17.75 2.23
C MET A 75 -5.09 -17.34 1.09
N THR A 76 -4.65 -17.41 -0.17
CA THR A 76 -5.49 -17.08 -1.33
C THR A 76 -6.80 -17.87 -1.33
N VAL A 77 -6.72 -19.20 -1.14
CA VAL A 77 -7.91 -20.06 -1.03
C VAL A 77 -8.80 -19.64 0.15
N ARG A 78 -8.21 -19.28 1.29
CA ARG A 78 -8.95 -18.84 2.48
C ARG A 78 -9.64 -17.49 2.28
N ARG A 79 -8.97 -16.52 1.63
CA ARG A 79 -9.56 -15.23 1.25
C ARG A 79 -10.79 -15.46 0.39
N ASP A 80 -10.67 -16.29 -0.64
CA ASP A 80 -11.76 -16.53 -1.59
C ASP A 80 -12.96 -17.20 -0.91
N LYS A 81 -12.70 -18.15 -0.01
CA LYS A 81 -13.73 -18.76 0.83
C LYS A 81 -14.43 -17.72 1.72
N LEU A 82 -13.68 -16.84 2.38
CA LEU A 82 -14.23 -15.77 3.22
C LEU A 82 -15.05 -14.78 2.40
N LEU A 83 -14.57 -14.38 1.22
CA LEU A 83 -15.27 -13.49 0.30
C LEU A 83 -16.59 -14.12 -0.17
N ALA A 84 -16.58 -15.41 -0.51
CA ALA A 84 -17.79 -16.15 -0.86
C ALA A 84 -18.81 -16.22 0.29
N LEU A 85 -18.33 -16.40 1.53
CA LEU A 85 -19.20 -16.36 2.72
C LEU A 85 -19.79 -14.96 2.94
N ALA A 86 -18.98 -13.92 2.83
CA ALA A 86 -19.43 -12.53 2.97
C ALA A 86 -20.50 -12.17 1.92
N LYS A 87 -20.31 -12.57 0.65
CA LYS A 87 -21.31 -12.38 -0.43
C LYS A 87 -22.63 -13.09 -0.14
N ARG A 88 -22.59 -14.29 0.46
CA ARG A 88 -23.80 -15.02 0.87
C ARG A 88 -24.52 -14.31 2.00
N GLU A 89 -23.79 -13.82 3.00
CA GLU A 89 -24.37 -13.07 4.12
C GLU A 89 -24.97 -11.73 3.66
N GLU A 90 -24.29 -11.01 2.76
CA GLU A 90 -24.83 -9.80 2.14
C GLU A 90 -26.18 -10.08 1.46
N SER A 91 -26.23 -11.13 0.65
CA SER A 91 -27.46 -11.55 -0.05
C SER A 91 -28.57 -11.97 0.92
N TYR A 92 -28.21 -12.59 2.06
CA TYR A 92 -29.16 -12.91 3.11
C TYR A 92 -29.73 -11.66 3.78
N LEU A 93 -28.87 -10.72 4.19
CA LEU A 93 -29.26 -9.48 4.84
C LEU A 93 -30.13 -8.61 3.92
N LEU A 94 -29.79 -8.51 2.63
CA LEU A 94 -30.60 -7.79 1.64
C LEU A 94 -32.00 -8.40 1.50
N ARG A 95 -32.11 -9.74 1.45
CA ARG A 95 -33.41 -10.43 1.42
C ARG A 95 -34.23 -10.19 2.69
N LYS A 96 -33.59 -10.08 3.86
CA LYS A 96 -34.26 -9.77 5.13
C LYS A 96 -34.69 -8.30 5.22
N LEU A 97 -33.86 -7.37 4.74
CA LEU A 97 -34.14 -5.94 4.76
C LEU A 97 -35.27 -5.53 3.81
N LYS A 98 -35.34 -6.16 2.62
CA LYS A 98 -36.34 -5.84 1.59
C LYS A 98 -37.80 -5.76 2.12
N PRO A 99 -38.37 -6.80 2.76
CA PRO A 99 -39.74 -6.75 3.27
C PRO A 99 -39.91 -5.68 4.37
N HIS A 100 -38.87 -5.34 5.12
CA HIS A 100 -38.94 -4.27 6.12
C HIS A 100 -39.05 -2.88 5.50
N TYR A 101 -38.41 -2.64 4.35
CA TYR A 101 -38.56 -1.38 3.61
C TYR A 101 -39.93 -1.31 2.93
N GLU A 102 -40.33 -2.38 2.23
CA GLU A 102 -41.64 -2.47 1.57
C GLU A 102 -42.78 -2.25 2.57
N SER A 103 -42.78 -2.98 3.69
CA SER A 103 -43.78 -2.81 4.74
C SER A 103 -43.79 -1.39 5.35
N ARG A 104 -42.60 -0.77 5.55
CA ARG A 104 -42.52 0.61 6.05
C ARG A 104 -43.15 1.58 5.07
N ASP A 105 -42.82 1.46 3.79
CA ASP A 105 -43.25 2.38 2.76
C ASP A 105 -44.75 2.21 2.45
N GLU A 106 -45.27 0.98 2.48
CA GLU A 106 -46.71 0.70 2.42
C GLU A 106 -47.48 1.34 3.59
N VAL A 107 -46.99 1.21 4.82
CA VAL A 107 -47.63 1.81 6.01
C VAL A 107 -47.55 3.33 5.94
N ARG A 108 -46.39 3.89 5.53
CA ARG A 108 -46.22 5.33 5.34
C ARG A 108 -47.19 5.87 4.28
N HIS A 109 -47.34 5.16 3.15
CA HIS A 109 -48.27 5.51 2.10
C HIS A 109 -49.73 5.48 2.60
N ARG A 110 -50.12 4.42 3.32
CA ARG A 110 -51.47 4.26 3.88
C ARG A 110 -51.82 5.30 4.94
N MET A 111 -50.85 5.70 5.76
CA MET A 111 -51.06 6.70 6.83
C MET A 111 -51.07 8.14 6.31
N GLY A 112 -50.40 8.42 5.20
CA GLY A 112 -50.11 9.76 4.74
C GLY A 112 -48.94 10.40 5.50
N GLU A 113 -48.19 11.28 4.81
CA GLU A 113 -46.95 11.91 5.29
C GLU A 113 -47.12 12.61 6.65
N GLN A 114 -48.23 13.35 6.82
CA GLN A 114 -48.49 14.13 8.04
C GLN A 114 -48.76 13.25 9.26
N ARG A 115 -49.56 12.19 9.10
CA ARG A 115 -49.89 11.28 10.21
C ARG A 115 -48.71 10.36 10.53
N TRP A 116 -47.91 9.99 9.53
CA TRP A 116 -46.68 9.23 9.72
C TRP A 116 -45.67 9.99 10.58
N LYS A 117 -45.44 11.28 10.27
CA LYS A 117 -44.54 12.15 11.05
C LYS A 117 -45.05 12.40 12.48
N ASN A 118 -46.38 12.47 12.66
CA ASN A 118 -47.01 12.76 13.95
C ASN A 118 -47.61 11.50 14.63
N ASN A 119 -47.07 10.31 14.37
CA ASN A 119 -47.59 9.09 14.99
C ASN A 119 -47.28 9.09 16.51
N PRO A 120 -48.30 9.12 17.40
CA PRO A 120 -48.07 9.20 18.84
C PRO A 120 -47.43 7.92 19.42
N ASN A 121 -47.59 6.77 18.76
CA ASN A 121 -47.13 5.46 19.25
C ASN A 121 -46.38 4.66 18.15
N PRO A 122 -45.17 5.06 17.75
CA PRO A 122 -44.40 4.32 16.75
C PRO A 122 -43.91 2.98 17.33
N LYS A 123 -44.18 1.87 16.63
CA LYS A 123 -43.60 0.56 16.96
C LYS A 123 -42.10 0.59 16.69
N ARG A 124 -41.28 0.36 17.73
CA ARG A 124 -39.82 0.43 17.63
C ARG A 124 -39.15 -0.90 17.26
N ASP A 125 -39.85 -2.02 17.40
CA ASP A 125 -39.27 -3.37 17.25
C ASP A 125 -38.69 -3.59 15.84
N TYR A 126 -39.49 -3.34 14.81
CA TYR A 126 -39.05 -3.44 13.41
C TYR A 126 -38.00 -2.38 13.04
N ALA A 127 -38.04 -1.21 13.67
CA ALA A 127 -37.03 -0.18 13.45
C ALA A 127 -35.67 -0.63 14.02
N LYS A 128 -35.67 -1.22 15.22
CA LYS A 128 -34.48 -1.77 15.87
C LYS A 128 -33.89 -2.92 15.04
N LEU A 129 -34.71 -3.89 14.66
CA LEU A 129 -34.26 -5.03 13.84
C LEU A 129 -33.68 -4.59 12.49
N ARG A 130 -34.31 -3.59 11.84
CA ARG A 130 -33.77 -3.02 10.61
C ARG A 130 -32.42 -2.35 10.83
N VAL A 131 -32.26 -1.57 11.89
CA VAL A 131 -30.98 -0.93 12.23
C VAL A 131 -29.90 -1.99 12.47
N GLU A 132 -30.22 -3.09 13.16
CA GLU A 132 -29.31 -4.22 13.37
C GLU A 132 -28.87 -4.84 12.04
N PHE A 133 -29.80 -5.18 11.14
CA PHE A 133 -29.47 -5.70 9.81
C PHE A 133 -28.69 -4.70 8.93
N GLU A 134 -29.01 -3.40 8.99
CA GLU A 134 -28.29 -2.36 8.27
C GLU A 134 -26.86 -2.17 8.80
N GLN A 135 -26.64 -2.34 10.11
CA GLN A 135 -25.31 -2.31 10.71
C GLN A 135 -24.50 -3.54 10.30
N GLU A 136 -25.10 -4.72 10.36
CA GLU A 136 -24.46 -5.96 9.94
C GLU A 136 -24.11 -5.93 8.45
N LEU A 137 -25.00 -5.43 7.59
CA LEU A 137 -24.76 -5.27 6.16
C LEU A 137 -23.58 -4.33 5.89
N ARG A 138 -23.47 -3.23 6.64
CA ARG A 138 -22.32 -2.32 6.56
C ARG A 138 -21.02 -3.01 6.97
N ALA A 139 -21.04 -3.81 8.03
CA ALA A 139 -19.86 -4.56 8.47
C ALA A 139 -19.42 -5.61 7.44
N VAL A 140 -20.35 -6.37 6.86
CA VAL A 140 -20.07 -7.36 5.80
C VAL A 140 -19.46 -6.69 4.57
N ARG A 141 -20.05 -5.58 4.11
CA ARG A 141 -19.52 -4.83 2.95
C ARG A 141 -18.12 -4.29 3.18
N LYS A 142 -17.87 -3.73 4.36
CA LYS A 142 -16.54 -3.26 4.74
C LYS A 142 -15.52 -4.41 4.75
N ALA A 143 -15.90 -5.58 5.26
CA ALA A 143 -15.05 -6.76 5.24
C ALA A 143 -14.79 -7.27 3.81
N MET A 144 -15.78 -7.22 2.92
CA MET A 144 -15.60 -7.54 1.50
C MET A 144 -14.61 -6.59 0.83
N GLU A 145 -14.77 -5.28 1.02
CA GLU A 145 -13.85 -4.26 0.50
C GLU A 145 -12.41 -4.53 0.96
N PHE A 146 -12.22 -4.83 2.25
CA PHE A 146 -10.90 -5.20 2.76
C PHE A 146 -10.36 -6.48 2.12
N LEU A 147 -11.17 -7.53 1.98
CA LEU A 147 -10.75 -8.80 1.36
C LEU A 147 -10.41 -8.63 -0.13
N GLU A 148 -11.09 -7.73 -0.84
CA GLU A 148 -10.85 -7.44 -2.25
C GLU A 148 -9.60 -6.58 -2.48
N GLN A 149 -9.29 -5.68 -1.54
CA GLN A 149 -8.02 -4.92 -1.56
C GLN A 149 -6.79 -5.78 -1.29
N LEU A 150 -6.98 -6.98 -0.73
CA LEU A 150 -5.90 -7.90 -0.44
C LEU A 150 -5.52 -8.69 -1.71
N ASP A 151 -4.30 -8.46 -2.18
CA ASP A 151 -3.71 -9.15 -3.32
C ASP A 151 -2.58 -10.13 -2.90
N PRO A 152 -2.92 -11.29 -2.31
CA PRO A 152 -1.94 -12.34 -2.04
C PRO A 152 -1.35 -12.93 -3.32
N ALA A 153 -1.96 -12.72 -4.50
CA ALA A 153 -1.42 -13.22 -5.75
C ALA A 153 -0.17 -12.44 -6.17
N SER A 154 -0.15 -11.12 -5.98
CA SER A 154 1.06 -10.31 -6.16
C SER A 154 2.20 -10.76 -5.22
N ALA A 155 1.89 -11.02 -3.94
CA ALA A 155 2.87 -11.55 -3.00
C ALA A 155 3.38 -12.95 -3.39
N LEU A 156 2.48 -13.81 -3.89
CA LEU A 156 2.82 -15.16 -4.38
C LEU A 156 3.74 -15.06 -5.59
N GLN A 157 3.42 -14.20 -6.56
CA GLN A 157 4.27 -13.96 -7.72
C GLN A 157 5.67 -13.51 -7.30
N LYS A 158 5.76 -12.56 -6.36
CA LYS A 158 7.05 -12.13 -5.80
C LYS A 158 7.83 -13.28 -5.16
N ALA A 159 7.16 -14.16 -4.41
CA ALA A 159 7.82 -15.33 -3.83
C ALA A 159 8.36 -16.30 -4.90
N MET A 160 7.58 -16.56 -5.96
CA MET A 160 7.99 -17.38 -7.10
C MET A 160 9.16 -16.76 -7.86
N ASP A 161 9.16 -15.43 -8.05
CA ASP A 161 10.24 -14.71 -8.70
C ASP A 161 11.55 -14.83 -7.90
N LEU A 162 11.49 -14.68 -6.58
CA LEU A 162 12.65 -14.88 -5.69
C LEU A 162 13.19 -16.32 -5.76
N GLN A 163 12.28 -17.30 -5.80
CA GLN A 163 12.65 -18.71 -5.96
C GLN A 163 13.33 -18.95 -7.31
N GLN A 164 12.81 -18.37 -8.39
CA GLN A 164 13.42 -18.48 -9.72
C GLN A 164 14.79 -17.80 -9.79
N GLN A 165 14.97 -16.66 -9.11
CA GLN A 165 16.26 -15.98 -9.01
C GLN A 165 17.30 -16.85 -8.27
N LEU A 166 16.90 -17.49 -7.17
CA LEU A 166 17.76 -18.43 -6.45
C LEU A 166 18.11 -19.67 -7.29
N ALA A 167 17.12 -20.25 -7.98
CA ALA A 167 17.31 -21.47 -8.77
C ALA A 167 18.18 -21.25 -10.02
N SER A 168 17.95 -20.15 -10.74
CA SER A 168 18.65 -19.88 -12.00
C SER A 168 20.13 -19.56 -11.81
N GLY A 169 20.54 -19.11 -10.62
CA GLY A 169 21.89 -18.60 -10.41
C GLY A 169 22.21 -17.38 -11.29
N VAL A 170 21.20 -16.78 -11.92
CA VAL A 170 21.34 -15.57 -12.73
C VAL A 170 20.71 -14.46 -11.93
N ARG A 171 21.56 -13.58 -11.38
CA ARG A 171 21.12 -12.29 -10.89
C ARG A 171 20.40 -11.59 -12.04
N SER A 172 19.10 -11.38 -11.92
CA SER A 172 18.34 -10.54 -12.83
C SER A 172 19.07 -9.21 -12.92
N LYS A 173 19.68 -8.92 -14.09
CA LYS A 173 20.41 -7.68 -14.32
C LYS A 173 19.51 -6.43 -14.22
N GLU A 174 18.20 -6.64 -14.07
CA GLU A 174 17.22 -5.59 -13.84
C GLU A 174 17.30 -5.00 -12.42
N GLY A 175 18.01 -5.63 -11.47
CA GLY A 175 18.03 -5.19 -10.06
C GLY A 175 19.30 -4.53 -9.53
N THR A 176 20.15 -3.89 -10.34
CA THR A 176 21.34 -3.20 -9.79
C THR A 176 21.00 -1.88 -9.07
N ALA A 177 20.70 -2.03 -7.78
CA ALA A 177 21.34 -1.38 -6.62
C ALA A 177 21.11 0.11 -6.27
N ALA A 178 20.27 0.87 -6.97
CA ALA A 178 19.77 2.17 -6.48
C ALA A 178 18.54 2.66 -7.24
N SER A 179 18.38 2.18 -8.48
CA SER A 179 17.23 2.46 -9.34
C SER A 179 15.95 1.81 -8.82
N ASP A 180 16.01 0.57 -8.31
CA ASP A 180 14.82 -0.19 -7.90
C ASP A 180 14.11 0.35 -6.66
N GLN A 181 14.85 0.89 -5.71
CA GLN A 181 14.24 1.51 -4.53
C GLN A 181 13.38 2.72 -4.90
N ARG A 182 13.65 3.35 -6.05
CA ARG A 182 12.88 4.49 -6.54
C ARG A 182 11.48 4.10 -6.98
N TYR A 183 11.31 2.88 -7.49
CA TYR A 183 10.07 2.41 -8.12
C TYR A 183 9.42 1.24 -7.39
N ASN A 184 9.66 1.12 -6.07
CA ASN A 184 9.09 0.05 -5.28
C ASN A 184 7.59 0.24 -4.96
N GLY A 185 7.00 1.40 -5.26
CA GLY A 185 5.59 1.70 -5.01
C GLY A 185 5.18 1.75 -3.54
N LEU A 186 6.13 1.57 -2.61
CA LEU A 186 5.86 1.50 -1.18
C LEU A 186 6.08 2.86 -0.54
N ARG A 187 5.14 3.31 0.29
CA ARG A 187 5.31 4.48 1.16
C ARG A 187 6.28 4.18 2.32
N PRO A 188 6.88 5.21 2.94
CA PRO A 188 7.76 5.02 4.08
C PRO A 188 7.07 4.27 5.22
N SER A 189 7.85 3.52 6.00
CA SER A 189 7.33 2.83 7.19
C SER A 189 6.80 3.82 8.23
N TRP A 190 5.91 3.35 9.10
CA TRP A 190 5.33 4.15 10.18
C TRP A 190 6.40 4.83 11.06
N GLU A 191 7.49 4.13 11.36
CA GLU A 191 8.61 4.66 12.17
C GLU A 191 9.23 5.93 11.56
N TRP A 192 9.29 6.01 10.23
CA TRP A 192 9.77 7.21 9.55
C TRP A 192 8.70 8.29 9.47
N LEU A 193 7.44 7.91 9.27
CA LEU A 193 6.32 8.85 9.22
C LEU A 193 6.13 9.61 10.55
N GLU A 194 6.43 9.00 11.70
CA GLU A 194 6.43 9.71 13.00
C GLU A 194 7.45 10.86 13.06
N LYS A 195 8.52 10.80 12.26
CA LYS A 195 9.59 11.81 12.19
C LYS A 195 9.34 12.82 11.06
N ARG A 196 8.23 12.73 10.33
CA ARG A 196 7.90 13.60 9.19
C ARG A 196 7.64 15.03 9.66
N VAL A 197 8.03 16.01 8.85
CA VAL A 197 7.52 17.38 9.00
C VAL A 197 5.98 17.42 8.88
N PRO A 198 5.29 18.40 9.50
CA PRO A 198 3.82 18.47 9.49
C PRO A 198 3.25 18.45 8.07
N LEU A 199 2.24 17.61 7.84
CA LEU A 199 1.67 17.41 6.50
C LEU A 199 0.92 18.67 6.01
N GLU A 200 0.37 19.45 6.93
CA GLU A 200 -0.33 20.71 6.66
C GLU A 200 0.60 21.78 6.07
N GLU A 201 1.88 21.75 6.46
CA GLU A 201 2.90 22.68 5.97
C GLU A 201 3.65 22.11 4.75
N TYR A 202 3.74 20.79 4.63
CA TYR A 202 4.47 20.09 3.57
C TYR A 202 3.55 19.05 2.92
N PRO A 203 2.63 19.49 2.03
CA PRO A 203 1.64 18.63 1.41
C PRO A 203 2.28 17.53 0.55
N ASP A 204 1.51 16.47 0.26
CA ASP A 204 1.99 15.41 -0.61
C ASP A 204 2.19 15.94 -2.03
N ALA A 205 3.31 15.59 -2.66
CA ALA A 205 3.61 16.01 -4.03
C ALA A 205 2.54 15.53 -5.03
N THR A 206 1.81 14.45 -4.73
CA THR A 206 0.70 13.98 -5.59
C THR A 206 -0.40 15.01 -5.77
N GLU A 207 -0.61 15.90 -4.78
CA GLU A 207 -1.59 17.01 -4.89
C GLU A 207 -1.20 18.03 -5.97
N TYR A 208 0.06 18.03 -6.39
CA TYR A 208 0.63 18.92 -7.41
C TYR A 208 0.84 18.20 -8.76
N GLY A 209 0.23 17.02 -8.94
CA GLY A 209 0.33 16.22 -10.16
C GLY A 209 1.67 15.51 -10.33
N TRP A 210 2.35 15.19 -9.23
CA TRP A 210 3.49 14.27 -9.26
C TRP A 210 2.99 12.83 -9.11
N THR A 211 3.67 11.90 -9.78
CA THR A 211 3.45 10.46 -9.63
C THR A 211 4.41 9.93 -8.57
N PHE A 212 3.88 9.36 -7.50
CA PHE A 212 4.68 8.66 -6.50
C PHE A 212 5.25 7.38 -7.10
N THR A 213 6.55 7.16 -6.98
CA THR A 213 7.23 5.98 -7.53
C THR A 213 7.66 5.00 -6.44
N GLY A 214 7.97 5.48 -5.24
CA GLY A 214 8.44 4.61 -4.16
C GLY A 214 9.08 5.40 -3.03
N SER A 215 9.64 4.69 -2.06
CA SER A 215 10.37 5.30 -0.95
C SER A 215 11.54 4.45 -0.47
N TRP A 216 12.49 5.09 0.19
CA TRP A 216 13.56 4.42 0.90
C TRP A 216 13.90 5.20 2.16
N GLU A 217 13.77 4.54 3.32
CA GLU A 217 13.92 5.15 4.64
C GLU A 217 13.09 6.44 4.78
N ALA A 218 13.73 7.56 5.09
CA ALA A 218 13.15 8.89 5.25
C ALA A 218 13.01 9.68 3.92
N THR A 219 13.01 8.99 2.78
CA THR A 219 12.96 9.61 1.45
C THR A 219 11.80 9.08 0.63
N GLU A 220 11.00 9.97 0.08
CA GLU A 220 9.98 9.64 -0.92
C GLU A 220 10.45 10.04 -2.32
N PHE A 221 10.10 9.22 -3.30
CA PHE A 221 10.47 9.43 -4.69
C PHE A 221 9.23 9.71 -5.53
N PHE A 222 9.33 10.75 -6.34
CA PHE A 222 8.28 11.15 -7.27
C PHE A 222 8.85 11.47 -8.65
N GLU A 223 7.96 11.44 -9.64
CA GLU A 223 8.23 11.83 -11.03
C GLU A 223 7.11 12.69 -11.60
N LYS A 224 7.45 13.57 -12.53
CA LYS A 224 6.49 14.41 -13.24
C LYS A 224 6.97 14.65 -14.66
N ASP A 225 6.10 14.35 -15.62
CA ASP A 225 6.36 14.66 -17.02
C ASP A 225 6.00 16.12 -17.29
N LEU A 226 6.99 16.87 -17.78
CA LEU A 226 6.82 18.24 -18.27
C LEU A 226 7.06 18.26 -19.78
N PRO A 227 6.58 19.29 -20.51
CA PRO A 227 6.87 19.45 -21.93
C PRO A 227 8.37 19.42 -22.27
N GLU A 228 9.23 19.84 -21.34
CA GLU A 228 10.68 19.86 -21.48
C GLU A 228 11.37 18.56 -21.05
N GLY A 229 10.63 17.54 -20.61
CA GLY A 229 11.13 16.23 -20.21
C GLY A 229 10.68 15.77 -18.81
N ASN A 230 11.02 14.52 -18.48
CA ASN A 230 10.72 13.92 -17.18
C ASN A 230 11.58 14.55 -16.07
N VAL A 231 10.92 14.92 -14.96
CA VAL A 231 11.56 15.44 -13.76
C VAL A 231 11.40 14.46 -12.61
N LYS A 232 12.51 14.23 -11.92
CA LYS A 232 12.59 13.34 -10.74
C LYS A 232 12.71 14.18 -9.48
N LEU A 233 11.95 13.85 -8.45
CA LEU A 233 11.97 14.48 -7.11
C LEU A 233 12.32 13.43 -6.05
N ASP A 234 13.33 13.71 -5.22
CA ASP A 234 13.63 12.98 -3.99
C ASP A 234 13.29 13.91 -2.81
N TRP A 235 12.31 13.53 -1.99
CA TRP A 235 11.81 14.30 -0.85
C TRP A 235 12.25 13.67 0.48
N TYR A 236 13.20 14.32 1.15
CA TYR A 236 13.70 13.93 2.46
C TYR A 236 12.84 14.60 3.54
N PHE A 237 11.71 13.98 3.83
CA PHE A 237 10.61 14.58 4.61
C PHE A 237 10.90 14.77 6.10
N THR A 238 11.96 14.17 6.65
CA THR A 238 12.38 14.42 8.04
C THR A 238 13.22 15.69 8.18
N THR A 239 13.87 16.15 7.12
CA THR A 239 14.78 17.32 7.14
C THR A 239 14.30 18.48 6.28
N ALA A 240 13.09 18.35 5.72
CA ALA A 240 12.56 19.23 4.70
C ALA A 240 13.55 19.48 3.54
N THR A 241 14.28 18.46 3.10
CA THR A 241 15.25 18.59 2.00
C THR A 241 14.65 18.06 0.71
N VAL A 242 14.76 18.84 -0.36
CA VAL A 242 14.34 18.45 -1.72
C VAL A 242 15.57 18.26 -2.60
N LYS A 243 15.57 17.20 -3.40
CA LYS A 243 16.45 17.08 -4.56
C LYS A 243 15.60 16.89 -5.80
N THR A 244 15.92 17.62 -6.86
CA THR A 244 15.28 17.47 -8.17
C THR A 244 16.35 17.14 -9.21
N SER A 245 16.05 16.20 -10.11
CA SER A 245 16.88 15.88 -11.27
C SER A 245 16.07 16.13 -12.54
N LEU A 246 16.58 16.95 -13.44
CA LEU A 246 15.88 17.33 -14.68
C LEU A 246 16.86 17.62 -15.81
N ASP A 247 16.36 17.60 -17.04
CA ASP A 247 17.11 18.05 -18.21
C ASP A 247 16.90 19.56 -18.45
N HIS A 248 17.96 20.34 -18.29
CA HIS A 248 17.91 21.78 -18.43
C HIS A 248 18.26 22.17 -19.88
N PRO A 249 17.45 22.99 -20.58
CA PRO A 249 17.61 23.23 -22.01
C PRO A 249 19.00 23.76 -22.41
N THR A 250 19.65 24.52 -21.52
CA THR A 250 21.01 25.03 -21.75
C THR A 250 22.12 24.30 -21.01
N LYS A 251 21.82 23.56 -19.94
CA LYS A 251 22.84 22.96 -19.06
C LYS A 251 22.88 21.43 -19.17
N GLY A 252 21.95 20.83 -19.91
CA GLY A 252 21.73 19.39 -19.94
C GLY A 252 21.21 18.86 -18.61
N LYS A 253 21.41 17.56 -18.38
CA LYS A 253 21.06 16.85 -17.15
C LYS A 253 21.70 17.52 -15.93
N THR A 254 20.87 18.04 -15.05
CA THR A 254 21.30 18.73 -13.82
C THR A 254 20.53 18.21 -12.61
N GLN A 255 21.16 18.34 -11.44
CA GLN A 255 20.54 18.07 -10.14
C GLN A 255 20.52 19.37 -9.33
N MET A 256 19.41 19.63 -8.63
CA MET A 256 19.24 20.78 -7.76
C MET A 256 18.83 20.32 -6.36
N PHE A 257 19.41 20.95 -5.34
CA PHE A 257 19.21 20.59 -3.94
C PHE A 257 18.72 21.81 -3.15
N GLY A 258 17.55 21.68 -2.54
CA GLY A 258 17.02 22.61 -1.54
C GLY A 258 17.11 21.99 -0.16
N LYS A 259 18.13 22.35 0.63
CA LYS A 259 18.29 21.86 2.01
C LYS A 259 17.44 22.70 2.96
N LYS A 260 16.70 22.05 3.88
CA LYS A 260 15.83 22.71 4.86
C LYS A 260 14.90 23.75 4.22
N CYS A 261 14.18 23.34 3.17
CA CYS A 261 13.18 24.17 2.51
C CYS A 261 12.11 24.55 3.53
N ASN A 262 11.74 25.82 3.58
CA ASN A 262 10.53 26.20 4.31
C ASN A 262 9.26 25.83 3.49
N PRO A 263 8.06 25.86 4.10
CA PRO A 263 6.81 25.45 3.43
C PRO A 263 6.58 26.16 2.09
N ASN A 264 6.79 27.48 2.05
CA ASN A 264 6.61 28.29 0.85
C ASN A 264 7.61 27.95 -0.28
N GLN A 265 8.84 27.55 0.07
CA GLN A 265 9.83 27.09 -0.91
C GLN A 265 9.46 25.72 -1.46
N TYR A 266 9.00 24.81 -0.60
CA TYR A 266 8.55 23.49 -1.00
C TYR A 266 7.35 23.56 -1.96
N ASP A 267 6.30 24.33 -1.64
CA ASP A 267 5.15 24.57 -2.55
C ASP A 267 5.60 25.10 -3.92
N LYS A 268 6.50 26.08 -3.94
CA LYS A 268 7.04 26.63 -5.20
C LYS A 268 7.78 25.58 -6.03
N ILE A 269 8.56 24.71 -5.39
CA ILE A 269 9.29 23.62 -6.09
C ILE A 269 8.30 22.59 -6.65
N LEU A 270 7.24 22.23 -5.90
CA LEU A 270 6.24 21.28 -6.37
C LEU A 270 5.45 21.79 -7.59
N ARG A 271 5.15 23.10 -7.64
CA ARG A 271 4.50 23.75 -8.79
C ARG A 271 5.44 23.88 -9.99
N ASN A 272 6.68 24.30 -9.74
CA ASN A 272 7.69 24.51 -10.77
C ASN A 272 9.05 24.00 -10.28
N PRO A 273 9.47 22.76 -10.66
CA PRO A 273 10.69 22.17 -10.15
C PRO A 273 11.97 22.89 -10.61
N ARG A 274 11.88 23.82 -11.57
CA ARG A 274 12.99 24.70 -11.99
C ARG A 274 13.23 25.86 -11.02
N VAL A 275 12.27 26.18 -10.15
CA VAL A 275 12.38 27.27 -9.18
C VAL A 275 13.24 26.80 -8.01
N HIS A 276 14.54 27.07 -8.09
CA HIS A 276 15.46 27.03 -6.96
C HIS A 276 16.02 28.43 -6.71
N THR A 277 16.07 28.84 -5.45
CA THR A 277 16.19 30.23 -4.97
C THR A 277 17.57 30.89 -5.19
N GLY A 278 18.32 30.51 -6.22
CA GLY A 278 19.56 31.18 -6.64
C GLY A 278 20.75 31.02 -5.69
N LYS A 279 20.58 30.47 -4.48
CA LYS A 279 21.65 30.32 -3.48
C LYS A 279 22.68 29.23 -3.79
N ARG A 280 22.56 28.47 -4.89
CA ARG A 280 23.53 27.43 -5.26
C ARG A 280 23.67 27.24 -6.78
N TYR A 281 24.60 28.00 -7.35
CA TYR A 281 25.47 27.57 -8.45
C TYR A 281 26.88 28.05 -8.10
N GLN A 282 27.62 27.29 -7.29
CA GLN A 282 29.07 27.39 -7.34
C GLN A 282 29.55 26.17 -8.09
N ARG A 283 29.79 26.35 -9.39
CA ARG A 283 30.77 25.51 -10.09
C ARG A 283 32.03 25.59 -9.25
N ARG A 284 32.59 24.45 -8.83
CA ARG A 284 34.02 24.47 -8.47
C ARG A 284 34.73 25.11 -9.66
N PRO A 285 35.58 26.14 -9.48
CA PRO A 285 36.40 26.61 -10.59
C PRO A 285 37.15 25.39 -11.13
N LYS A 286 37.08 25.18 -12.45
CA LYS A 286 37.93 24.19 -13.11
C LYS A 286 39.37 24.57 -12.74
N ARG A 287 40.06 23.68 -12.03
CA ARG A 287 41.53 23.72 -11.96
C ARG A 287 42.08 23.26 -13.30
#